data_AF-A0A3R7BC19-F1
#
_entry.id   AF-A0A3R7BC19-F1
#
_cell.length_a   1.000
_cell.length_b   1.000
_cell.length_c   1.000
_cell.angle_alpha   90.00
_cell.angle_beta   90.00
_cell.angle_gamma   90.00
#
_symmetry.space_group_name_H-M   'P 1'
#
loop_
_entity.id
_entity.type
_entity.pdbx_description
1 polymer ?
#
loop_
_entity_poly.entity_id
_entity_poly.type
_entity_poly.pdbx_seq_one_letter_code
_entity_poly.pdbx_strand_id
1 'polypeptide(L)'
;EMTVRGSKVSREITTTYLKDECTLEMVIRVPSSYPLRSVEVECTKRIGISEERWRRWVLQILKVTTSQDGSLLDAVMLWKSNVDKEFDGVEPCPICFSILNPKTMGLPNLQCRTCSNKYHNSCLYKWFNQSSKNKCPICQQPFC
;
A
#
# COMPACT_ATOMS: atom_id res chain seq x y z
N GLU A 1 11.31 13.50 -5.54
CA GLU A 1 11.17 14.37 -4.35
C GLU A 1 9.72 14.36 -3.87
N MET A 2 9.48 14.46 -2.55
CA MET A 2 8.13 14.53 -1.97
C MET A 2 7.99 15.81 -1.15
N THR A 3 6.86 16.51 -1.34
CA THR A 3 6.48 17.69 -0.55
C THR A 3 5.14 17.45 0.15
N VAL A 4 5.01 17.86 1.41
CA VAL A 4 3.78 17.75 2.21
C VAL A 4 3.34 19.15 2.63
N ARG A 5 2.07 19.48 2.42
CA ARG A 5 1.43 20.71 2.90
C ARG A 5 0.21 20.36 3.74
N GLY A 6 0.07 21.00 4.90
CA GLY A 6 -1.08 20.83 5.79
C GLY A 6 -1.82 22.15 5.99
N SER A 7 -3.15 22.09 6.01
CA SER A 7 -4.02 23.25 6.26
C SER A 7 -4.96 22.95 7.43
N LYS A 8 -4.89 23.77 8.48
CA LYS A 8 -5.82 23.68 9.61
C LYS A 8 -7.22 24.21 9.26
N VAL A 9 -7.30 25.11 8.28
CA VAL A 9 -8.55 25.76 7.87
C VAL A 9 -9.39 24.80 7.03
N SER A 10 -8.82 24.23 5.96
CA SER A 10 -9.51 23.23 5.15
C SER A 10 -9.48 21.82 5.76
N ARG A 11 -8.59 21.60 6.74
CA ARG A 11 -8.40 20.31 7.46
C ARG A 11 -7.94 19.22 6.49
N GLU A 12 -7.00 19.61 5.64
CA GLU A 12 -6.45 18.77 4.57
C GLU A 12 -4.93 18.64 4.70
N ILE A 13 -4.45 17.47 4.29
CA ILE A 13 -3.03 17.19 4.08
C ILE A 13 -2.86 16.85 2.60
N THR A 14 -2.13 17.69 1.87
CA THR A 14 -1.78 17.49 0.47
C THR A 14 -0.34 16.97 0.40
N THR A 15 -0.16 15.81 -0.21
CA THR A 15 1.14 15.22 -0.48
C THR A 15 1.36 15.15 -1.98
N THR A 16 2.41 15.82 -2.45
CA THR A 16 2.81 15.80 -3.86
C THR A 16 4.13 15.05 -3.99
N TYR A 17 4.21 14.15 -4.95
CA TYR A 17 5.40 13.37 -5.28
C TYR A 17 5.77 13.63 -6.73
N LEU A 18 7.02 14.04 -6.95
CA LEU A 18 7.58 14.32 -8.26
C LEU A 18 8.78 13.39 -8.49
N LYS A 19 8.75 12.64 -9.58
CA LYS A 19 9.90 11.87 -10.07
C LYS A 19 9.92 11.94 -11.59
N ASP A 20 11.05 12.39 -12.13
CA ASP A 20 11.21 12.72 -13.55
C ASP A 20 10.11 13.71 -13.99
N GLU A 21 9.28 13.34 -14.97
CA GLU A 21 8.13 14.14 -15.43
C GLU A 21 6.78 13.68 -14.84
N CYS A 22 6.79 12.68 -13.96
CA CYS A 22 5.58 12.14 -13.36
C CYS A 22 5.25 12.86 -12.04
N THR A 23 4.05 13.45 -11.98
CA THR A 23 3.50 14.05 -10.75
C THR A 23 2.36 13.21 -10.21
N LEU A 24 2.48 12.77 -8.96
CA LEU A 24 1.43 12.13 -8.18
C LEU A 24 1.02 13.03 -7.03
N GLU A 25 -0.28 13.10 -6.75
CA GLU A 25 -0.77 13.95 -5.66
C GLU A 25 -1.92 13.29 -4.92
N MET A 26 -1.72 13.09 -3.61
CA MET A 26 -2.72 12.58 -2.68
C MET A 26 -3.21 13.70 -1.76
N VAL A 27 -4.50 13.72 -1.48
CA VAL A 27 -5.13 14.59 -0.49
C VAL A 27 -5.82 13.73 0.55
N ILE A 28 -5.49 13.96 1.83
CA ILE A 28 -6.21 13.38 2.98
C ILE A 28 -7.06 14.50 3.60
N ARG A 29 -8.38 14.36 3.59
CA ARG A 29 -9.31 15.26 4.28
C ARG A 29 -9.69 14.68 5.64
N VAL A 30 -9.46 15.46 6.69
CA VAL A 30 -9.74 15.06 8.06
C VAL A 30 -11.11 15.60 8.48
N PRO A 31 -12.11 14.76 8.79
CA PRO A 31 -13.44 15.23 9.21
C PRO A 31 -13.44 15.80 10.62
N SER A 32 -14.38 16.69 10.97
CA SER A 32 -14.39 17.41 12.27
C SER A 32 -14.56 16.47 13.45
N SER A 33 -15.19 15.34 13.20
CA SER A 33 -15.41 14.25 14.13
C SER A 33 -14.27 13.22 14.15
N TYR A 34 -13.12 13.44 13.49
CA TYR A 34 -11.98 12.53 13.58
C TYR A 34 -11.54 12.35 15.05
N PRO A 35 -11.37 11.11 15.57
CA PRO A 35 -11.29 9.84 14.84
C PRO A 35 -12.61 9.04 14.70
N LEU A 36 -13.76 9.56 15.14
CA LEU A 36 -15.06 8.88 15.04
C LEU A 36 -15.52 8.67 13.59
N ARG A 37 -15.18 9.60 12.69
CA ARG A 37 -15.33 9.44 11.24
C ARG A 37 -13.96 9.30 10.61
N SER A 38 -13.82 8.32 9.72
CA SER A 38 -12.61 8.09 8.93
C SER A 38 -12.28 9.29 8.04
N VAL A 39 -10.99 9.48 7.77
CA VAL A 39 -10.52 10.43 6.76
C VAL A 39 -11.04 10.06 5.37
N GLU A 40 -11.10 11.05 4.48
CA GLU A 40 -11.33 10.83 3.06
C GLU A 40 -9.99 10.96 2.33
N VAL A 41 -9.71 10.05 1.39
CA VAL A 41 -8.44 10.00 0.67
C VAL A 41 -8.73 10.10 -0.82
N GLU A 42 -8.18 11.14 -1.44
CA GLU A 42 -8.29 11.38 -2.87
C GLU A 42 -6.92 11.42 -3.53
N CYS A 43 -6.92 11.16 -4.82
CA CYS A 43 -5.76 11.42 -5.66
C CYS A 43 -6.17 12.32 -6.80
N THR A 44 -5.60 13.51 -6.81
CA THR A 44 -5.88 14.62 -7.74
C THR A 44 -4.99 14.53 -8.98
N LYS A 45 -3.85 13.84 -8.91
CA LYS A 45 -2.95 13.55 -10.05
C LYS A 45 -2.46 12.11 -9.98
N ARG A 46 -2.80 11.27 -10.98
CA ARG A 46 -2.61 9.79 -10.99
C ARG A 46 -1.73 9.26 -12.13
N ILE A 47 -0.81 10.06 -12.66
CA ILE A 47 -0.02 9.65 -13.83
C ILE A 47 0.78 8.38 -13.51
N GLY A 48 0.58 7.32 -14.30
CA GLY A 48 1.34 6.07 -14.20
C GLY A 48 0.83 5.05 -13.18
N ILE A 49 -0.29 5.30 -12.48
CA ILE A 49 -0.84 4.37 -11.47
C ILE A 49 -2.22 3.86 -11.89
N SER A 50 -2.40 2.54 -11.93
CA SER A 50 -3.71 1.95 -12.23
C SER A 50 -4.74 2.22 -11.13
N GLU A 51 -6.01 2.33 -11.50
CA GLU A 51 -7.10 2.59 -10.56
C GLU A 51 -7.20 1.52 -9.46
N GLU A 52 -7.01 0.25 -9.82
CA GLU A 52 -7.01 -0.85 -8.86
C GLU A 52 -5.93 -0.68 -7.81
N ARG A 53 -4.72 -0.27 -8.23
CA ARG A 53 -3.58 -0.10 -7.34
C ARG A 53 -3.81 1.07 -6.40
N TRP A 54 -4.30 2.19 -6.94
CA TRP A 54 -4.71 3.35 -6.16
C TRP A 54 -5.78 2.99 -5.12
N ARG A 55 -6.83 2.27 -5.51
CA ARG A 55 -7.91 1.85 -4.60
C ARG A 55 -7.37 1.01 -3.44
N ARG A 56 -6.38 0.15 -3.69
CA ARG A 56 -5.73 -0.64 -2.62
C ARG A 56 -4.93 0.25 -1.67
N TRP A 57 -4.20 1.25 -2.18
CA TRP A 57 -3.47 2.19 -1.33
C TRP A 57 -4.42 3.00 -0.44
N VAL A 58 -5.56 3.44 -0.97
CA VAL A 58 -6.62 4.10 -0.19
C VAL A 58 -7.08 3.20 0.96
N LEU A 59 -7.39 1.93 0.70
CA LEU A 59 -7.80 1.00 1.75
C LEU A 59 -6.73 0.81 2.83
N GLN A 60 -5.45 0.76 2.46
CA GLN A 60 -4.36 0.66 3.43
C GLN A 60 -4.23 1.93 4.26
N ILE A 61 -4.34 3.11 3.64
CA ILE A 61 -4.30 4.40 4.33
C ILE A 61 -5.45 4.50 5.33
N LEU A 62 -6.68 4.21 4.90
CA LEU A 62 -7.85 4.22 5.79
C LEU A 62 -7.65 3.31 6.99
N LYS A 63 -7.13 2.10 6.76
CA LYS A 63 -6.81 1.14 7.83
C LYS A 63 -5.77 1.69 8.81
N VAL A 64 -4.70 2.32 8.32
CA VAL A 64 -3.69 2.94 9.18
C VAL A 64 -4.31 4.06 10.01
N THR A 65 -5.05 4.98 9.39
CA THR A 65 -5.64 6.15 10.09
C THR A 65 -6.72 5.79 11.11
N THR A 66 -7.28 4.58 11.05
CA THR A 66 -8.32 4.11 11.99
C THR A 66 -7.76 3.13 13.03
N SER A 67 -6.49 2.77 12.95
CA SER A 67 -5.84 1.88 13.92
C SER A 67 -5.46 2.63 15.20
N GLN A 68 -5.49 1.93 16.34
CA GLN A 68 -5.24 2.52 17.66
C GLN A 68 -3.88 3.24 17.77
N ASP A 69 -2.85 2.70 17.11
CA ASP A 69 -1.50 3.24 17.12
C ASP A 69 -1.13 3.99 15.82
N GLY A 70 -2.11 4.21 14.92
CA GLY A 70 -1.87 4.83 13.62
C GLY A 70 -2.04 6.33 13.64
N SER A 71 -1.16 7.03 12.93
CA SER A 71 -1.21 8.49 12.75
C SER A 71 -1.43 8.90 11.29
N LEU A 72 -1.80 10.17 11.09
CA LEU A 72 -1.85 10.78 9.75
C LEU A 72 -0.46 10.83 9.09
N LEU A 73 0.62 10.90 9.89
CA LEU A 73 1.98 10.81 9.38
C LEU A 73 2.27 9.41 8.82
N ASP A 74 1.86 8.35 9.51
CA ASP A 74 2.03 6.98 9.05
C ASP A 74 1.31 6.75 7.71
N ALA A 75 0.13 7.35 7.54
CA ALA A 75 -0.59 7.35 6.27
C ALA A 75 0.21 8.00 5.12
N VAL A 76 0.80 9.17 5.36
CA VAL A 76 1.65 9.87 4.38
C VAL A 76 2.89 9.06 4.04
N MET A 77 3.55 8.48 5.05
CA MET A 77 4.75 7.67 4.86
C MET A 77 4.45 6.34 4.16
N LEU A 78 3.32 5.70 4.46
CA LEU A 78 2.82 4.53 3.74
C LEU A 78 2.59 4.85 2.26
N TRP A 79 1.92 5.97 1.96
CA TRP A 79 1.69 6.40 0.58
C TRP A 79 3.01 6.62 -0.15
N LYS A 80 3.95 7.36 0.45
CA LYS A 80 5.29 7.55 -0.12
C LYS A 80 5.98 6.23 -0.41
N SER A 81 5.98 5.31 0.54
CA SER A 81 6.67 4.03 0.36
C SER A 81 6.02 3.17 -0.72
N ASN A 82 4.69 3.21 -0.87
CA ASN A 82 4.01 2.55 -1.97
C ASN A 82 4.41 3.17 -3.33
N VAL A 83 4.44 4.50 -3.41
CA VAL A 83 4.87 5.21 -4.63
C VAL A 83 6.33 4.93 -4.97
N ASP A 84 7.26 4.99 -4.00
CA ASP A 84 8.67 4.68 -4.25
C ASP A 84 8.83 3.27 -4.80
N LYS A 85 8.16 2.29 -4.18
CA LYS A 85 8.25 0.88 -4.57
C LYS A 85 7.57 0.58 -5.90
N GLU A 86 6.53 1.34 -6.24
CA GLU A 86 5.94 1.32 -7.58
C GLU A 86 6.99 1.66 -8.63
N PHE A 87 7.69 2.79 -8.46
CA PHE A 87 8.69 3.25 -9.41
C PHE A 87 9.96 2.40 -9.40
N ASP A 88 10.22 1.66 -8.32
CA ASP A 88 11.26 0.63 -8.26
C ASP A 88 10.86 -0.67 -9.00
N GLY A 89 9.63 -0.76 -9.52
CA GLY A 89 9.12 -1.95 -10.21
C GLY A 89 8.82 -3.13 -9.28
N VAL A 90 8.53 -2.87 -8.00
CA VAL A 90 8.19 -3.93 -7.06
C VAL A 90 6.76 -4.38 -7.27
N GLU A 91 6.61 -5.60 -7.76
CA GLU A 91 5.29 -6.21 -7.93
C GLU A 91 4.62 -6.54 -6.59
N PRO A 92 3.30 -6.32 -6.47
CA PRO A 92 2.56 -6.63 -5.25
C PRO A 92 2.49 -8.14 -5.00
N CYS A 93 2.36 -8.53 -3.73
CA CYS A 93 2.14 -9.93 -3.38
C CYS A 93 0.83 -10.45 -4.01
N PRO A 94 0.83 -11.55 -4.78
CA PRO A 94 -0.39 -12.05 -5.44
C PRO A 94 -1.50 -12.55 -4.49
N ILE A 95 -1.19 -12.76 -3.20
CA ILE A 95 -2.16 -13.24 -2.21
C ILE A 95 -2.98 -12.07 -1.62
N CYS A 96 -2.32 -10.96 -1.30
CA CYS A 96 -2.94 -9.81 -0.63
C CYS A 96 -2.99 -8.56 -1.52
N PHE A 97 -2.48 -8.65 -2.74
CA PHE A 97 -2.42 -7.61 -3.76
C PHE A 97 -1.75 -6.30 -3.31
N SER A 98 -0.88 -6.39 -2.31
CA SER A 98 -0.22 -5.26 -1.68
C SER A 98 1.30 -5.35 -1.84
N ILE A 99 1.97 -4.22 -2.06
CA ILE A 99 3.45 -4.13 -2.03
C ILE A 99 3.92 -4.25 -0.57
N LEU A 100 3.36 -3.45 0.33
CA LEU A 100 3.66 -3.54 1.76
C LEU A 100 2.64 -4.43 2.46
N ASN A 101 3.12 -5.33 3.32
CA ASN A 101 2.23 -6.17 4.09
C ASN A 101 1.39 -5.33 5.07
N PRO A 102 0.05 -5.50 5.14
CA PRO A 102 -0.81 -4.68 6.00
C PRO A 102 -0.64 -4.85 7.52
N LYS A 103 0.25 -5.75 7.97
CA LYS A 103 0.56 -5.98 9.39
C LYS A 103 2.04 -5.78 9.69
N THR A 104 2.91 -6.31 8.86
CA THR A 104 4.36 -6.30 9.12
C THR A 104 5.11 -5.21 8.37
N MET A 105 4.44 -4.49 7.45
CA MET A 105 5.07 -3.52 6.54
C MET A 105 6.23 -4.10 5.69
N GLY A 106 6.37 -5.43 5.65
CA GLY A 106 7.41 -6.11 4.87
C GLY A 106 7.06 -6.18 3.38
N LEU A 107 8.10 -6.31 2.54
CA LEU A 107 7.98 -6.51 1.09
C LEU A 107 7.80 -7.99 0.70
N PRO A 108 7.22 -8.28 -0.48
CA PRO A 108 7.15 -9.63 -0.99
C PRO A 108 8.55 -10.09 -1.42
N ASN A 109 9.19 -10.88 -0.57
CA ASN A 109 10.57 -11.33 -0.78
C ASN A 109 10.69 -12.86 -0.98
N LEU A 110 9.65 -13.64 -0.65
CA LEU A 110 9.65 -15.08 -0.88
C LEU A 110 9.29 -15.36 -2.33
N GLN A 111 10.30 -15.64 -3.15
CA GLN A 111 10.13 -15.91 -4.58
C GLN A 111 9.88 -17.39 -4.87
N CYS A 112 8.87 -17.68 -5.67
CA CYS A 112 8.71 -19.02 -6.25
C CYS A 112 9.81 -19.27 -7.29
N ARG A 113 10.58 -20.35 -7.16
CA ARG A 113 11.66 -20.69 -8.10
C ARG A 113 11.17 -21.03 -9.52
N THR A 114 9.92 -21.44 -9.67
CA THR A 114 9.35 -21.81 -10.98
C THR A 114 8.78 -20.61 -11.73
N CYS A 115 7.95 -19.79 -11.09
CA CYS A 115 7.22 -18.70 -11.77
C CYS A 115 7.69 -17.30 -11.37
N SER A 116 8.69 -17.18 -10.50
CA SER A 116 9.28 -15.92 -10.04
C SER A 116 8.35 -14.94 -9.30
N ASN A 117 7.07 -15.29 -9.10
CA ASN A 117 6.16 -14.52 -8.24
C ASN A 117 6.70 -14.45 -6.80
N LYS A 118 6.60 -13.27 -6.19
CA LYS A 118 7.07 -13.02 -4.83
C LYS A 118 5.91 -12.85 -3.86
N TYR A 119 6.08 -13.34 -2.63
CA TYR A 119 5.04 -13.30 -1.60
C TYR A 119 5.57 -12.72 -0.29
N HIS A 120 4.70 -12.06 0.48
CA HIS A 120 5.02 -11.79 1.88
C HIS A 120 5.09 -13.10 2.64
N ASN A 121 6.06 -13.22 3.55
CA ASN A 121 6.24 -14.40 4.39
C ASN A 121 4.94 -14.79 5.11
N SER A 122 4.31 -13.83 5.80
CA SER A 122 3.05 -14.08 6.50
C SER A 122 1.87 -14.50 5.60
N CYS A 123 1.85 -14.04 4.35
CA CYS A 123 0.78 -14.37 3.41
C CYS A 123 0.94 -15.81 2.91
N LEU A 124 2.16 -16.17 2.51
CA LEU A 124 2.46 -17.50 2.01
C LEU A 124 2.33 -18.56 3.11
N TYR A 125 2.81 -18.28 4.31
CA TYR A 125 2.68 -19.20 5.45
C TYR A 125 1.21 -19.49 5.78
N LYS A 126 0.36 -18.45 5.83
CA LYS A 126 -1.08 -18.63 6.03
C LYS A 126 -1.72 -19.46 4.91
N TRP A 127 -1.31 -19.24 3.67
CA TRP A 127 -1.79 -20.00 2.52
C TRP A 127 -1.46 -21.50 2.63
N PHE A 128 -0.24 -21.85 3.02
CA PHE A 128 0.15 -23.26 3.21
C PHE A 128 -0.65 -23.93 4.34
N ASN A 129 -0.82 -23.23 5.46
CA ASN A 129 -1.59 -23.76 6.58
C ASN A 129 -3.07 -23.97 6.23
N GLN A 130 -3.65 -23.14 5.38
CA GLN A 130 -5.04 -23.27 4.95
C GLN A 130 -5.25 -24.32 3.87
N SER A 131 -4.28 -24.52 2.98
CA SER A 131 -4.39 -25.44 1.84
C SER A 131 -3.87 -26.86 2.12
N SER A 132 -3.23 -27.07 3.27
CA SER A 132 -2.56 -28.32 3.65
C SER A 132 -1.54 -28.83 2.62
N LYS A 133 -1.06 -27.95 1.74
CA LYS A 133 -0.13 -28.26 0.64
C LYS A 133 0.86 -27.11 0.46
N ASN A 134 2.16 -27.41 0.42
CA ASN A 134 3.21 -26.43 0.20
C ASN A 134 3.39 -26.15 -1.30
N LYS A 135 2.34 -25.65 -1.97
CA LYS A 135 2.32 -25.36 -3.41
C LYS A 135 2.15 -23.86 -3.68
N CYS A 136 2.88 -23.36 -4.67
CA CYS A 136 2.76 -21.97 -5.12
C CYS A 136 1.30 -21.64 -5.50
N PRO A 137 0.70 -20.54 -4.98
CA PRO A 137 -0.67 -20.15 -5.31
C PRO A 137 -0.93 -19.96 -6.81
N ILE A 138 0.10 -19.59 -7.58
CA ILE A 138 -0.02 -19.25 -8.99
C ILE A 138 0.26 -20.46 -9.88
N CYS A 139 1.47 -21.03 -9.82
CA CYS A 139 1.86 -22.12 -10.73
C CYS A 139 1.58 -23.54 -10.19
N GLN A 140 1.10 -23.67 -8.95
CA GLN A 140 0.76 -24.95 -8.31
C GLN A 140 1.92 -25.96 -8.17
N GLN A 141 3.16 -25.54 -8.44
CA GLN A 141 4.36 -26.34 -8.19
C GLN A 141 4.75 -26.31 -6.70
N PRO A 142 5.43 -27.34 -6.18
CA PRO A 142 5.97 -27.34 -4.82
C PRO A 142 6.83 -26.10 -4.55
N PHE A 143 6.64 -25.48 -3.40
CA PHE A 143 7.38 -24.28 -2.98
C PHE A 143 8.64 -24.71 -2.22
N CYS A 144 9.69 -25.04 -2.97
CA CYS A 144 11.02 -25.45 -2.48
C CYS A 144 11.99 -24.27 -2.36
#